data_AF-A0A084VFH6-F1
#
_entry.id   AF-A0A084VFH6-F1
#
_cell.length_a   1.000
_cell.length_b   1.000
_cell.length_c   1.000
_cell.angle_alpha   90.00
_cell.angle_beta   90.00
_cell.angle_gamma   90.00
#
_symmetry.space_group_name_H-M   'P 1'
#
loop_
_entity.id
_entity.type
_entity.pdbx_description
1 polymer ?
#
loop_
_entity_poly.entity_id
_entity_poly.type
_entity_poly.pdbx_seq_one_letter_code
_entity_poly.pdbx_strand_id
1 'polypeptide(L)'
;MSRNTNPLDTETDAARKARKHRESQARYRQRKKLFDCAVKVIGNDVVQPVALPEQDEPVEDGTLTTVSGWGNTQSASESNAVLRAANVPTVNQQECDRAYESFGGITDNMLCAGYKHGGKDACQGDSGGPLVAEGKLVGVVSWGYGCAKAGYPGVYSRVASVRDWVREKSGV
;
A
#
# COMPACT_ATOMS: atom_id res chain seq x y z
N MET A 1 -16.11 69.45 -5.44
CA MET A 1 -15.42 68.53 -6.36
C MET A 1 -15.63 67.11 -5.86
N SER A 2 -16.65 66.41 -6.36
CA SER A 2 -16.88 65.00 -6.06
C SER A 2 -15.78 64.14 -6.68
N ARG A 3 -15.11 63.32 -5.87
CA ARG A 3 -14.43 62.14 -6.38
C ARG A 3 -15.29 60.92 -6.05
N ASN A 4 -15.85 60.38 -7.12
CA ASN A 4 -16.55 59.12 -7.21
C ASN A 4 -15.51 58.00 -7.13
N THR A 5 -15.59 57.09 -6.16
CA THR A 5 -14.97 55.77 -6.24
C THR A 5 -15.95 54.71 -5.78
N ASN A 6 -16.09 53.70 -6.62
CA ASN A 6 -17.12 52.67 -6.72
C ASN A 6 -17.28 51.82 -5.45
N PRO A 7 -18.50 51.35 -5.08
CA PRO A 7 -18.72 50.51 -3.90
C PRO A 7 -18.33 49.03 -4.07
N LEU A 8 -17.39 48.71 -4.98
CA LEU A 8 -17.10 47.32 -5.38
C LEU A 8 -15.81 46.71 -4.81
N ASP A 9 -14.98 47.44 -4.06
CA ASP A 9 -13.64 46.97 -3.68
C ASP A 9 -13.39 46.88 -2.15
N THR A 10 -14.29 46.23 -1.41
CA THR A 10 -14.02 45.87 0.01
C THR A 10 -14.21 44.38 0.27
N GLU A 11 -13.53 43.54 -0.50
CA GLU A 11 -13.34 42.16 -0.08
C GLU A 11 -12.46 42.15 1.19
N THR A 12 -13.06 41.81 2.34
CA THR A 12 -12.33 41.73 3.61
C THR A 12 -11.25 40.65 3.54
N ASP A 13 -10.15 40.83 4.29
CA ASP A 13 -9.06 39.86 4.32
C ASP A 13 -9.51 38.44 4.71
N ALA A 14 -10.56 38.34 5.53
CA ALA A 14 -11.21 37.10 5.87
C ALA A 14 -11.88 36.42 4.66
N ALA A 15 -12.59 37.19 3.83
CA ALA A 15 -13.22 36.68 2.60
C ALA A 15 -12.16 36.21 1.58
N ARG A 16 -11.08 36.99 1.43
CA ARG A 16 -9.94 36.63 0.57
C ARG A 16 -9.24 35.36 1.03
N LYS A 17 -9.07 35.17 2.35
CA LYS A 17 -8.46 33.96 2.94
C LYS A 17 -9.38 32.74 2.81
N ALA A 18 -10.69 32.92 3.01
CA ALA A 18 -11.68 31.86 2.82
C ALA A 18 -11.77 31.41 1.36
N ARG A 19 -11.70 32.34 0.40
CA ARG A 19 -11.64 32.02 -1.03
C ARG A 19 -10.37 31.24 -1.37
N LYS A 20 -9.20 31.72 -0.93
CA LYS A 20 -7.92 31.00 -1.12
C LYS A 20 -7.92 29.61 -0.48
N HIS A 21 -8.55 29.45 0.68
CA HIS A 21 -8.70 28.16 1.35
C HIS A 21 -9.67 27.22 0.61
N ARG A 22 -10.81 27.74 0.10
CA ARG A 22 -11.73 26.95 -0.74
C ARG A 22 -11.08 26.54 -2.06
N GLU A 23 -10.30 27.41 -2.68
CA GLU A 23 -9.52 27.11 -3.87
C GLU A 23 -8.40 26.10 -3.60
N SER A 24 -7.69 26.21 -2.46
CA SER A 24 -6.66 25.23 -2.10
C SER A 24 -7.26 23.85 -1.80
N GLN A 25 -8.43 23.81 -1.15
CA GLN A 25 -9.17 22.57 -0.94
C GLN A 25 -9.75 22.00 -2.25
N ALA A 26 -10.21 22.84 -3.18
CA ALA A 26 -10.64 22.41 -4.50
C ALA A 26 -9.47 21.84 -5.32
N ARG A 27 -8.31 22.49 -5.31
CA ARG A 27 -7.07 21.97 -5.94
C ARG A 27 -6.59 20.67 -5.28
N TYR A 28 -6.74 20.55 -3.96
CA TYR A 28 -6.45 19.31 -3.23
C TYR A 28 -7.40 18.16 -3.64
N ARG A 29 -8.70 18.44 -3.75
CA ARG A 29 -9.70 17.48 -4.27
C ARG A 29 -9.43 17.07 -5.72
N GLN A 30 -8.95 18.00 -6.56
CA GLN A 30 -8.61 17.74 -7.95
C GLN A 30 -7.29 16.96 -8.13
N ARG A 31 -6.36 17.09 -7.17
CA ARG A 31 -5.12 16.27 -7.08
C ARG A 31 -5.33 14.91 -6.42
N LYS A 32 -6.43 14.71 -5.69
CA LYS A 32 -6.85 13.41 -5.15
C LYS A 32 -7.60 12.58 -6.20
N LYS A 33 -7.21 12.68 -7.47
CA LYS A 33 -7.34 11.55 -8.38
C LYS A 33 -6.30 10.55 -7.90
N LEU A 34 -6.76 9.58 -7.11
CA LEU A 34 -6.07 8.31 -6.96
C LEU A 34 -5.54 7.90 -8.34
N PHE A 35 -4.27 7.49 -8.45
CA PHE A 35 -3.60 7.08 -9.68
C PHE A 35 -4.57 6.45 -10.68
N ASP A 36 -5.15 7.29 -11.54
CA ASP A 36 -6.15 6.89 -12.53
C ASP A 36 -5.38 6.43 -13.75
N CYS A 37 -4.59 5.37 -13.56
CA CYS A 37 -4.09 4.56 -14.66
C CYS A 37 -5.25 3.67 -15.08
N ALA A 38 -6.29 4.27 -15.68
CA ALA A 38 -7.36 3.52 -16.35
C ALA A 38 -6.80 2.88 -17.63
N VAL A 39 -5.83 1.98 -17.47
CA VAL A 39 -5.44 1.03 -18.50
C VAL A 39 -6.39 -0.15 -18.33
N LYS A 40 -7.36 -0.28 -19.23
CA LYS A 40 -8.18 -1.49 -19.31
C LYS A 40 -7.27 -2.62 -19.75
N VAL A 41 -6.78 -3.40 -18.80
CA VAL A 41 -6.07 -4.65 -19.08
C VAL A 41 -7.09 -5.66 -19.59
N ILE A 42 -6.96 -6.06 -20.85
CA ILE A 42 -7.75 -7.15 -21.42
C ILE A 42 -7.10 -8.44 -20.94
N GLY A 43 -7.79 -9.18 -20.08
CA GLY A 43 -7.27 -10.44 -19.54
C GLY A 43 -7.03 -11.47 -20.64
N ASN A 44 -5.96 -12.26 -20.50
CA ASN A 44 -5.62 -13.42 -21.32
C ASN A 44 -4.94 -14.48 -20.45
N ASP A 45 -4.48 -15.59 -21.04
CA ASP A 45 -3.92 -16.72 -20.26
C ASP A 45 -2.68 -16.37 -19.42
N VAL A 46 -2.01 -15.24 -19.70
CA VAL A 46 -0.81 -14.77 -18.98
C VAL A 46 -1.01 -13.45 -18.21
N VAL A 47 -2.19 -12.83 -18.32
CA VAL A 47 -2.53 -11.59 -17.61
C VAL A 47 -3.96 -11.69 -17.11
N GLN A 48 -4.15 -11.77 -15.79
CA GLN A 48 -5.46 -11.80 -15.15
C GLN A 48 -5.46 -10.93 -13.89
N PRO A 49 -6.60 -10.34 -13.52
CA PRO A 49 -6.74 -9.69 -12.22
C PRO A 49 -6.68 -10.74 -11.10
N VAL A 50 -6.17 -10.33 -9.94
CA VAL A 50 -6.22 -11.12 -8.71
C VAL A 50 -7.52 -10.85 -7.96
N ALA A 51 -8.07 -11.84 -7.28
CA ALA A 51 -9.24 -11.64 -6.43
C ALA A 51 -8.86 -10.78 -5.21
N LEU A 52 -9.83 -10.07 -4.65
CA LEU A 52 -9.65 -9.27 -3.46
C LEU A 52 -10.42 -9.90 -2.28
N PRO A 53 -9.87 -9.85 -1.05
CA PRO A 53 -10.60 -10.30 0.14
C PRO A 53 -11.84 -9.44 0.40
N GLU A 54 -12.75 -9.91 1.23
CA GLU A 54 -13.79 -9.04 1.82
C GLU A 54 -13.20 -8.12 2.91
N GLN A 55 -13.97 -7.10 3.31
CA GLN A 55 -13.57 -6.20 4.39
C GLN A 55 -13.34 -7.01 5.67
N ASP A 56 -12.15 -6.82 6.25
CA ASP A 56 -11.69 -7.53 7.45
C ASP A 56 -11.71 -9.06 7.36
N GLU A 57 -11.70 -9.63 6.14
CA GLU A 57 -11.53 -11.07 5.95
C GLU A 57 -10.23 -11.54 6.63
N PRO A 58 -10.31 -12.51 7.56
CA PRO A 58 -9.13 -12.96 8.29
C PRO A 58 -8.20 -13.75 7.37
N VAL A 59 -6.91 -13.66 7.66
CA VAL A 59 -5.89 -14.56 7.11
C VAL A 59 -5.24 -15.23 8.31
N GLU A 60 -5.47 -16.53 8.44
CA GLU A 60 -5.01 -17.30 9.60
C GLU A 60 -3.49 -17.27 9.74
N ASP A 61 -3.00 -17.40 10.97
CA ASP A 61 -1.58 -17.49 11.25
C ASP A 61 -0.96 -18.74 10.61
N GLY A 62 0.22 -18.60 10.02
CA GLY A 62 0.88 -19.70 9.32
C GLY A 62 0.31 -20.03 7.94
N THR A 63 -0.71 -19.30 7.47
CA THR A 63 -1.21 -19.42 6.09
C THR A 63 -0.06 -19.22 5.11
N LEU A 64 0.15 -20.19 4.23
CA LEU A 64 1.21 -20.09 3.23
C LEU A 64 0.80 -19.08 2.16
N THR A 65 1.63 -18.06 1.97
CA THR A 65 1.41 -17.00 0.99
C THR A 65 2.54 -16.97 -0.03
N THR A 66 2.27 -16.41 -1.20
CA THR A 66 3.26 -16.20 -2.25
C THR A 66 3.48 -14.71 -2.44
N VAL A 67 4.72 -14.25 -2.21
CA VAL A 67 5.17 -12.91 -2.61
C VAL A 67 5.93 -13.01 -3.93
N SER A 68 5.74 -12.04 -4.82
CA SER A 68 6.43 -12.03 -6.12
C SER A 68 6.90 -10.64 -6.53
N GLY A 69 8.04 -10.56 -7.21
CA GLY A 69 8.59 -9.31 -7.71
C GLY A 69 9.95 -9.46 -8.39
N TRP A 70 10.52 -8.31 -8.77
CA TRP A 70 11.82 -8.18 -9.44
C TRP A 70 12.86 -7.49 -8.54
N GLY A 71 12.58 -7.40 -7.24
CA GLY A 71 13.45 -6.78 -6.25
C GLY A 71 14.76 -7.51 -6.05
N ASN A 72 15.61 -6.89 -5.23
CA ASN A 72 16.96 -7.34 -4.94
C ASN A 72 16.96 -8.72 -4.25
N THR A 73 17.74 -9.67 -4.77
CA THR A 73 17.87 -11.00 -4.18
C THR A 73 18.98 -11.10 -3.12
N GLN A 74 19.69 -10.00 -2.86
CA GLN A 74 20.93 -9.94 -2.08
C GLN A 74 22.11 -10.74 -2.69
N SER A 75 21.99 -11.16 -3.95
CA SER A 75 23.07 -11.78 -4.73
C SER A 75 23.40 -10.94 -5.95
N ALA A 76 24.61 -10.38 -5.99
CA ALA A 76 25.07 -9.56 -7.12
C ALA A 76 25.17 -10.36 -8.45
N SER A 77 25.18 -11.69 -8.37
CA SER A 77 25.23 -12.58 -9.54
C SER A 77 23.87 -12.88 -10.15
N GLU A 78 22.78 -12.57 -9.45
CA GLU A 78 21.44 -12.86 -9.92
C GLU A 78 20.84 -11.67 -10.68
N SER A 79 20.28 -11.95 -11.85
CA SER A 79 19.65 -10.92 -12.68
C SER A 79 18.25 -10.57 -12.19
N ASN A 80 17.91 -9.29 -12.11
CA ASN A 80 16.55 -8.82 -11.82
C ASN A 80 15.64 -8.78 -13.06
N ALA A 81 16.05 -9.37 -14.20
CA ALA A 81 15.24 -9.38 -15.43
C ALA A 81 14.10 -10.42 -15.40
N VAL A 82 14.16 -11.40 -14.50
CA VAL A 82 13.19 -12.49 -14.39
C VAL A 82 12.37 -12.31 -13.11
N LEU A 83 11.04 -12.42 -13.23
CA LEU A 83 10.13 -12.37 -12.10
C LEU A 83 10.41 -13.54 -11.16
N ARG A 84 10.47 -13.27 -9.86
CA ARG A 84 10.65 -14.30 -8.83
C ARG A 84 9.43 -14.37 -7.93
N ALA A 85 9.28 -15.50 -7.27
CA ALA A 85 8.29 -15.72 -6.24
C ALA A 85 8.90 -16.49 -5.06
N ALA A 86 8.46 -16.18 -3.86
CA ALA A 86 8.83 -16.86 -2.64
C ALA A 86 7.58 -17.19 -1.82
N ASN A 87 7.53 -18.42 -1.31
CA ASN A 87 6.48 -18.83 -0.37
C ASN A 87 6.90 -18.52 1.06
N VAL A 88 6.11 -17.70 1.74
CA VAL A 88 6.31 -17.27 3.12
C VAL A 88 5.02 -17.44 3.92
N PRO A 89 5.06 -17.99 5.14
CA PRO A 89 3.87 -18.09 5.98
C PRO A 89 3.53 -16.74 6.59
N THR A 90 2.24 -16.46 6.81
CA THR A 90 1.81 -15.35 7.67
C THR A 90 2.31 -15.55 9.11
N VAL A 91 2.56 -14.44 9.79
CA VAL A 91 3.03 -14.40 11.17
C VAL A 91 1.95 -13.76 12.05
N ASN A 92 1.78 -14.32 13.25
CA ASN A 92 0.84 -13.78 14.24
C ASN A 92 1.09 -12.29 14.48
N GLN A 93 0.01 -11.49 14.51
CA GLN A 93 0.07 -10.04 14.66
C GLN A 93 0.88 -9.61 15.89
N GLN A 94 0.69 -10.26 17.04
CA GLN A 94 1.39 -9.91 18.28
C GLN A 94 2.86 -10.34 18.25
N GLU A 95 3.18 -11.48 17.61
CA GLU A 95 4.58 -11.88 17.43
C GLU A 95 5.31 -10.87 16.55
N CYS A 96 4.69 -10.44 15.44
CA CYS A 96 5.30 -9.44 14.59
C CYS A 96 5.39 -8.06 15.25
N ASP A 97 4.38 -7.64 16.00
CA ASP A 97 4.42 -6.39 16.75
C ASP A 97 5.59 -6.36 17.76
N ARG A 98 5.77 -7.45 18.51
CA ARG A 98 6.93 -7.61 19.40
C ARG A 98 8.27 -7.59 18.67
N ALA A 99 8.35 -8.19 17.49
CA ALA A 99 9.56 -8.16 16.67
C ALA A 99 9.94 -6.73 16.26
N TYR A 100 8.95 -5.86 16.05
CA TYR A 100 9.13 -4.47 15.63
C TYR A 100 8.94 -3.43 16.74
N GLU A 101 8.85 -3.84 18.01
CA GLU A 101 8.59 -2.94 19.15
C GLU A 101 9.61 -1.79 19.22
N SER A 102 10.90 -2.07 18.99
CA SER A 102 11.95 -1.04 18.98
C SER A 102 11.85 -0.03 17.84
N PHE A 103 11.01 -0.31 16.83
CA PHE A 103 10.71 0.54 15.68
C PHE A 103 9.33 1.22 15.80
N GLY A 104 8.64 1.04 16.93
CA GLY A 104 7.29 1.57 17.17
C GLY A 104 6.16 0.57 16.92
N GLY A 105 6.48 -0.70 16.70
CA GLY A 105 5.50 -1.76 16.46
C GLY A 105 4.89 -1.75 15.06
N ILE A 106 3.84 -2.53 14.88
CA ILE A 106 3.03 -2.57 13.66
C ILE A 106 1.58 -2.16 13.97
N THR A 107 0.84 -1.74 12.95
CA THR A 107 -0.57 -1.36 13.10
C THR A 107 -1.51 -2.47 12.61
N ASP A 108 -2.80 -2.39 12.94
CA ASP A 108 -3.83 -3.33 12.43
C ASP A 108 -3.98 -3.28 10.90
N ASN A 109 -3.57 -2.19 10.25
CA ASN A 109 -3.50 -2.06 8.80
C ASN A 109 -2.30 -2.77 8.17
N MET A 110 -1.52 -3.49 8.98
CA MET A 110 -0.36 -4.25 8.55
C MET A 110 -0.54 -5.72 8.92
N LEU A 111 0.14 -6.57 8.16
CA LEU A 111 0.33 -7.98 8.46
C LEU A 111 1.77 -8.37 8.14
N CYS A 112 2.25 -9.45 8.73
CA CYS A 112 3.61 -9.92 8.49
C CYS A 112 3.62 -11.29 7.87
N ALA A 113 4.62 -11.54 7.02
CA ALA A 113 4.86 -12.86 6.46
C ALA A 113 6.36 -13.11 6.34
N GLY A 114 6.79 -14.31 6.71
CA GLY A 114 8.20 -14.68 6.73
C GLY A 114 8.47 -15.84 7.67
N TYR A 115 9.65 -16.44 7.52
CA TYR A 115 10.11 -17.48 8.44
C TYR A 115 10.82 -16.84 9.63
N LYS A 116 10.63 -17.40 10.83
CA LYS A 116 11.33 -16.96 12.04
C LYS A 116 12.85 -16.93 11.91
N HIS A 117 13.42 -17.85 11.15
CA HIS A 117 14.85 -17.94 10.88
C HIS A 117 15.32 -17.08 9.68
N GLY A 118 14.42 -16.31 9.06
CA GLY A 118 14.72 -15.55 7.85
C GLY A 118 14.86 -16.42 6.60
N GLY A 119 15.75 -16.04 5.70
CA GLY A 119 16.11 -16.80 4.48
C GLY A 119 15.20 -16.56 3.26
N LYS A 120 13.90 -16.32 3.44
CA LYS A 120 12.97 -15.94 2.36
C LYS A 120 12.16 -14.71 2.76
N ASP A 121 12.14 -13.71 1.89
CA ASP A 121 11.48 -12.42 2.12
C ASP A 121 11.34 -11.64 0.80
N ALA A 122 10.50 -10.61 0.80
CA ALA A 122 10.58 -9.53 -0.18
C ALA A 122 11.76 -8.60 0.15
N CYS A 123 12.19 -7.79 -0.81
CA CYS A 123 13.33 -6.90 -0.61
C CYS A 123 13.18 -5.57 -1.36
N GLN A 124 14.25 -4.77 -1.43
CA GLN A 124 14.19 -3.48 -2.10
C GLN A 124 13.85 -3.66 -3.58
N GLY A 125 12.86 -2.90 -4.05
CA GLY A 125 12.32 -3.02 -5.40
C GLY A 125 11.07 -3.88 -5.52
N ASP A 126 10.70 -4.64 -4.48
CA ASP A 126 9.42 -5.38 -4.45
C ASP A 126 8.25 -4.57 -3.90
N SER A 127 8.50 -3.39 -3.30
CA SER A 127 7.46 -2.53 -2.72
C SER A 127 6.32 -2.24 -3.72
N GLY A 128 5.08 -2.44 -3.27
CA GLY A 128 3.89 -2.37 -4.12
C GLY A 128 3.53 -3.69 -4.81
N GLY A 129 4.41 -4.69 -4.77
CA GLY A 129 4.17 -6.03 -5.28
C GLY A 129 3.17 -6.83 -4.43
N PRO A 130 2.59 -7.91 -5.00
CA PRO A 130 1.52 -8.65 -4.36
C PRO A 130 2.04 -9.68 -3.33
N LEU A 131 1.28 -9.84 -2.25
CA LEU A 131 1.29 -11.01 -1.39
C LEU A 131 -0.05 -11.73 -1.54
N VAL A 132 -0.03 -12.94 -2.07
CA VAL A 132 -1.23 -13.70 -2.45
C VAL A 132 -1.40 -14.92 -1.54
N ALA A 133 -2.62 -15.14 -1.06
CA ALA A 133 -3.03 -16.37 -0.38
C ALA A 133 -4.36 -16.83 -0.98
N GLU A 134 -4.49 -18.13 -1.27
CA GLU A 134 -5.75 -18.72 -1.76
C GLU A 134 -6.36 -17.97 -2.98
N GLY A 135 -5.50 -17.46 -3.86
CA GLY A 135 -5.91 -16.70 -5.06
C GLY A 135 -6.35 -15.25 -4.81
N LYS A 136 -6.27 -14.77 -3.56
CA LYS A 136 -6.62 -13.40 -3.16
C LYS A 136 -5.38 -12.58 -2.81
N LEU A 137 -5.41 -11.29 -3.14
CA LEU A 137 -4.40 -10.33 -2.73
C LEU A 137 -4.61 -9.95 -1.26
N VAL A 138 -3.90 -10.65 -0.37
CA VAL A 138 -4.03 -10.43 1.08
C VAL A 138 -3.14 -9.30 1.59
N GLY A 139 -2.03 -9.05 0.90
CA GLY A 139 -1.07 -8.02 1.28
C GLY A 139 -0.41 -7.32 0.11
N VAL A 140 0.16 -6.15 0.38
CA VAL A 140 1.02 -5.40 -0.54
C VAL A 140 2.37 -5.16 0.12
N VAL A 141 3.47 -5.50 -0.56
CA VAL A 141 4.83 -5.35 -0.02
C VAL A 141 5.05 -3.90 0.41
N SER A 142 5.44 -3.69 1.67
CA SER A 142 5.57 -2.36 2.25
C SER A 142 6.99 -2.10 2.73
N TRP A 143 7.43 -2.80 3.79
CA TRP A 143 8.72 -2.55 4.43
C TRP A 143 9.20 -3.75 5.24
N GLY A 144 10.41 -3.66 5.79
CA GLY A 144 11.03 -4.69 6.62
C GLY A 144 12.36 -4.20 7.19
N TYR A 145 12.96 -4.93 8.13
CA TYR A 145 14.27 -4.59 8.67
C TYR A 145 15.34 -5.48 8.04
N GLY A 146 16.05 -4.92 7.07
CA GLY A 146 16.85 -5.71 6.14
C GLY A 146 15.95 -6.54 5.21
N CYS A 147 16.52 -7.60 4.62
CA CYS A 147 15.76 -8.58 3.86
C CYS A 147 16.12 -9.97 4.35
N ALA A 148 15.12 -10.83 4.54
CA ALA A 148 15.30 -12.22 4.94
C ALA A 148 16.06 -12.39 6.26
N LYS A 149 15.93 -11.42 7.16
CA LYS A 149 16.64 -11.38 8.45
C LYS A 149 15.89 -12.20 9.50
N ALA A 150 16.61 -13.05 10.23
CA ALA A 150 16.03 -13.82 11.32
C ALA A 150 15.38 -12.91 12.38
N GLY A 151 14.19 -13.28 12.84
CA GLY A 151 13.40 -12.52 13.80
C GLY A 151 12.66 -11.30 13.24
N TYR A 152 12.87 -10.92 11.98
CA TYR A 152 12.25 -9.74 11.36
C TYR A 152 11.53 -10.15 10.07
N PRO A 153 10.26 -10.59 10.15
CA PRO A 153 9.48 -10.94 8.96
C PRO A 153 9.15 -9.70 8.13
N GLY A 154 8.95 -9.86 6.82
CA GLY A 154 8.50 -8.77 5.96
C GLY A 154 7.14 -8.23 6.40
N VAL A 155 6.96 -6.91 6.30
CA VAL A 155 5.73 -6.20 6.66
C VAL A 155 4.98 -5.76 5.41
N TYR A 156 3.71 -6.09 5.36
CA TYR A 156 2.82 -5.88 4.23
C TYR A 156 1.63 -5.02 4.68
N SER A 157 1.14 -4.16 3.79
CA SER A 157 -0.15 -3.49 4.01
C SER A 157 -1.27 -4.54 3.90
N ARG A 158 -2.15 -4.59 4.90
CA ARG A 158 -3.28 -5.54 4.95
C ARG A 158 -4.39 -5.07 4.01
N VAL A 159 -4.65 -5.81 2.94
CA VAL A 159 -5.63 -5.39 1.92
C VAL A 159 -7.06 -5.43 2.47
N ALA A 160 -7.37 -6.44 3.28
CA ALA A 160 -8.69 -6.58 3.90
C ALA A 160 -9.07 -5.37 4.77
N SER A 161 -8.12 -4.67 5.40
CA SER A 161 -8.42 -3.51 6.26
C SER A 161 -8.81 -2.25 5.48
N VAL A 162 -8.47 -2.19 4.20
CA VAL A 162 -8.79 -1.06 3.31
C VAL A 162 -9.75 -1.44 2.19
N ARG A 163 -10.40 -2.61 2.30
CA ARG A 163 -11.20 -3.16 1.20
C ARG A 163 -12.37 -2.26 0.83
N ASP A 164 -13.07 -1.71 1.81
CA ASP A 164 -14.18 -0.78 1.60
C ASP A 164 -13.72 0.50 0.90
N TRP A 165 -12.55 1.01 1.26
CA TRP A 165 -11.97 2.16 0.58
C TRP A 165 -11.63 1.83 -0.89
N VAL A 166 -11.08 0.64 -1.16
CA VAL A 166 -10.85 0.18 -2.54
C VAL A 166 -12.18 0.14 -3.31
N ARG A 167 -13.21 -0.47 -2.71
CA ARG A 167 -14.55 -0.58 -3.30
C ARG A 167 -15.17 0.79 -3.58
N GLU A 168 -15.06 1.73 -2.65
CA GLU A 168 -15.56 3.11 -2.77
C GLU A 168 -14.88 3.87 -3.92
N LYS A 169 -13.58 3.66 -4.15
CA LYS A 169 -12.80 4.41 -5.14
C LYS A 169 -12.73 3.77 -6.52
N SER A 170 -12.94 2.47 -6.62
CA SER A 170 -12.75 1.72 -7.88
C SER A 170 -13.99 0.96 -8.36
N GLY A 171 -14.97 0.72 -7.47
CA GLY A 171 -16.16 -0.07 -7.79
C GLY A 171 -15.94 -1.58 -7.87
N VAL A 172 -14.75 -2.09 -7.50
CA VAL A 172 -14.46 -3.53 -7.38
C VAL A 172 -14.39 -4.01 -5.95
#